data_AF-A0AA36HFA1-F1
#
_entry.id   AF-A0AA36HFA1-F1
#
_cell.length_a   1.000
_cell.length_b   1.000
_cell.length_c   1.000
_cell.angle_alpha   90.00
_cell.angle_beta   90.00
_cell.angle_gamma   90.00
#
_symmetry.space_group_name_H-M   'P 1'
#
loop_
_entity.id
_entity.type
_entity.pdbx_description
1 polymer ?
#
loop_
_entity_poly.entity_id
_entity_poly.type
_entity_poly.pdbx_seq_one_letter_code
_entity_poly.pdbx_strand_id
1 'polypeptide(L)'
;MSYFSLASLLIVASSLDISSACFASGVCGGGGGCAPPPPPVCAGGCGGGYSCGQYGCFRARARAASSLTLSVDGREQKKPSTPDEMFMACCIDRNLPDSCLNKCSFRTYTKAALQAMYFKQDACPMQAAADMQFCAAQGRDHTECCARNGVTTTLAGYKCMTFCDQRPGNVTQLDLTYLACYDRFENMKACFWHNLSQEVEQAPISSQEDETEDTLTQEDEHPHLRVGGSARTFRAKTFN
;
A
#
# COMPACT_ATOMS: atom_id res chain seq x y z
N MET A 1 -60.42 12.93 -40.01
CA MET A 1 -59.13 12.28 -40.33
C MET A 1 -57.92 13.05 -39.77
N SER A 2 -57.95 14.40 -39.66
CA SER A 2 -56.81 15.18 -39.12
C SER A 2 -56.45 14.92 -37.65
N TYR A 3 -57.44 14.64 -36.78
CA TYR A 3 -57.18 14.48 -35.33
C TYR A 3 -56.43 13.19 -34.98
N PHE A 4 -56.62 12.12 -35.75
CA PHE A 4 -55.93 10.84 -35.53
C PHE A 4 -54.43 10.93 -35.84
N SER A 5 -54.05 11.66 -36.90
CA SER A 5 -52.62 11.87 -37.23
C SER A 5 -51.90 12.73 -36.18
N LEU A 6 -52.57 13.74 -35.61
CA LEU A 6 -51.99 14.56 -34.54
C LEU A 6 -51.82 13.78 -33.23
N ALA A 7 -52.77 12.91 -32.89
CA ALA A 7 -52.66 12.03 -31.72
C ALA A 7 -51.53 11.01 -31.86
N SER A 8 -51.36 10.39 -33.03
CA SER A 8 -50.25 9.48 -33.28
C SER A 8 -48.88 10.17 -33.25
N LEU A 9 -48.76 11.42 -33.74
CA LEU A 9 -47.50 12.17 -33.64
C LEU A 9 -47.12 12.52 -32.19
N LEU A 10 -48.10 12.86 -31.34
CA LEU A 10 -47.85 13.16 -29.92
C LEU A 10 -47.46 11.91 -29.12
N ILE A 11 -48.03 10.75 -29.44
CA ILE A 11 -47.67 9.47 -28.80
C ILE A 11 -46.25 9.02 -29.22
N VAL A 12 -45.89 9.18 -30.50
CA VAL A 12 -44.53 8.84 -30.96
C VAL A 12 -43.49 9.80 -30.37
N ALA A 13 -43.78 11.10 -30.30
CA ALA A 13 -42.88 12.09 -29.68
C ALA A 13 -42.60 11.79 -28.21
N SER A 14 -43.63 11.44 -27.43
CA SER A 14 -43.47 11.10 -26.00
C SER A 14 -42.71 9.78 -25.76
N SER A 15 -42.75 8.83 -26.69
CA SER A 15 -41.96 7.58 -26.59
C SER A 15 -40.46 7.76 -26.86
N LEU A 16 -40.09 8.77 -27.66
CA LEU A 16 -38.68 9.10 -27.94
C LEU A 16 -38.00 9.77 -26.74
N ASP A 17 -38.73 10.61 -25.99
CA ASP A 17 -38.21 11.27 -24.78
C ASP A 17 -37.90 10.28 -23.65
N ILE A 18 -38.74 9.25 -23.47
CA ILE A 18 -38.51 8.19 -22.46
C ILE A 18 -37.24 7.40 -22.77
N SER A 19 -36.96 7.16 -24.06
CA SER A 19 -35.75 6.44 -24.48
C SER A 19 -34.47 7.24 -24.20
N SER A 20 -34.53 8.58 -24.30
CA SER A 20 -33.39 9.46 -23.98
C SER A 20 -33.10 9.55 -22.47
N ALA A 21 -34.16 9.47 -21.63
CA ALA A 21 -34.02 9.44 -20.18
C ALA A 21 -33.36 8.15 -19.66
N CYS A 22 -33.53 7.03 -20.38
CA CYS A 22 -32.88 5.76 -20.04
C CYS A 22 -31.37 5.77 -20.30
N PHE A 23 -30.88 6.49 -21.32
CA PHE A 23 -29.45 6.59 -21.60
C PHE A 23 -28.74 7.65 -20.75
N ALA A 24 -29.45 8.68 -20.29
CA ALA A 24 -28.85 9.81 -19.58
C ALA A 24 -28.81 9.64 -18.04
N SER A 25 -29.67 8.81 -17.45
CA SER A 25 -29.80 8.75 -15.98
C SER A 25 -29.03 7.62 -15.30
N GLY A 26 -28.49 6.62 -16.00
CA GLY A 26 -27.77 5.52 -15.35
C GLY A 26 -28.59 4.74 -14.31
N VAL A 27 -29.92 4.93 -14.30
CA VAL A 27 -30.85 4.23 -13.41
C VAL A 27 -31.40 3.04 -14.18
N CYS A 28 -30.68 1.93 -14.12
CA CYS A 28 -31.28 0.63 -14.44
C CYS A 28 -32.36 0.37 -13.37
N GLY A 29 -33.57 0.05 -13.81
CA GLY A 29 -34.76 -0.01 -12.95
C GLY A 29 -34.55 -0.82 -11.67
N GLY A 30 -35.05 -0.26 -10.56
CA GLY A 30 -35.19 -0.98 -9.28
C GLY A 30 -34.20 -0.57 -8.20
N GLY A 31 -34.35 0.64 -7.64
CA GLY A 31 -34.18 0.95 -6.21
C GLY A 31 -32.85 0.66 -5.49
N GLY A 32 -31.84 0.09 -6.13
CA GLY A 32 -30.52 -0.14 -5.57
C GLY A 32 -29.52 0.71 -6.33
N GLY A 33 -28.89 1.68 -5.65
CA GLY A 33 -27.75 2.40 -6.21
C GLY A 33 -26.72 1.40 -6.75
N CYS A 34 -26.05 1.76 -7.84
CA CYS A 34 -24.99 0.94 -8.42
C CYS A 34 -24.03 0.50 -7.33
N ALA A 35 -24.05 -0.80 -7.00
CA ALA A 35 -23.10 -1.36 -6.05
C ALA A 35 -21.70 -1.03 -6.56
N PRO A 36 -20.76 -0.65 -5.67
CA PRO A 36 -19.39 -0.41 -6.07
C PRO A 36 -18.88 -1.64 -6.83
N PRO A 37 -18.11 -1.43 -7.92
CA PRO A 37 -17.60 -2.55 -8.72
C PRO A 37 -16.88 -3.53 -7.78
N PRO A 38 -17.14 -4.84 -7.90
CA PRO A 38 -16.47 -5.83 -7.07
C PRO A 38 -14.95 -5.70 -7.25
N PRO A 39 -14.16 -5.91 -6.18
CA PRO A 39 -12.72 -5.90 -6.30
C PRO A 39 -12.27 -6.92 -7.36
N PRO A 40 -11.18 -6.65 -8.10
CA PRO A 40 -10.69 -7.58 -9.11
C PRO A 40 -10.33 -8.91 -8.44
N VAL A 41 -11.07 -9.97 -8.78
CA VAL A 41 -10.82 -11.34 -8.31
C VAL A 41 -9.91 -12.08 -9.30
N CYS A 42 -9.00 -12.91 -8.78
CA CYS A 42 -8.09 -13.71 -9.62
C CYS A 42 -8.81 -14.97 -10.16
N ALA A 43 -9.88 -14.77 -10.95
CA ALA A 43 -10.72 -15.86 -11.44
C ALA A 43 -9.99 -16.86 -12.36
N GLY A 44 -8.85 -16.46 -12.94
CA GLY A 44 -7.99 -17.31 -13.79
C GLY A 44 -6.67 -17.76 -13.13
N GLY A 45 -6.52 -17.56 -11.82
CA GLY A 45 -5.24 -17.74 -11.14
C GLY A 45 -4.24 -16.62 -11.45
N CYS A 46 -3.06 -16.70 -10.83
CA CYS A 46 -1.95 -15.79 -11.04
C CYS A 46 -0.78 -16.54 -11.65
N GLY A 47 0.02 -15.86 -12.49
CA GLY A 47 1.21 -16.45 -13.10
C GLY A 47 2.24 -16.92 -12.06
N GLY A 48 3.21 -17.74 -12.48
CA GLY A 48 4.28 -18.22 -11.60
C GLY A 48 5.00 -17.07 -10.89
N GLY A 49 5.16 -17.19 -9.56
CA GLY A 49 5.75 -16.14 -8.73
C GLY A 49 4.79 -15.01 -8.34
N TYR A 50 3.49 -15.15 -8.61
CA TYR A 50 2.43 -14.24 -8.14
C TYR A 50 1.40 -14.99 -7.30
N SER A 51 0.87 -14.31 -6.30
CA SER A 51 -0.20 -14.79 -5.43
C SER A 51 -1.44 -13.92 -5.60
N CYS A 52 -2.61 -14.49 -5.34
CA CYS A 52 -3.87 -13.74 -5.39
C CYS A 52 -4.06 -12.95 -4.08
N GLY A 53 -4.30 -11.65 -4.20
CA GLY A 53 -4.59 -10.73 -3.10
C GLY A 53 -5.91 -9.99 -3.31
N GLN A 54 -6.16 -9.02 -2.43
CA GLN A 54 -7.40 -8.23 -2.44
C GLN A 54 -7.58 -7.39 -3.70
N TYR A 55 -6.48 -6.95 -4.32
CA TYR A 55 -6.47 -6.07 -5.49
C TYR A 55 -6.02 -6.80 -6.77
N GLY A 56 -6.06 -8.13 -6.78
CA GLY A 56 -5.60 -8.97 -7.89
C GLY A 56 -4.27 -9.65 -7.59
N CYS A 57 -3.52 -9.97 -8.65
CA CYS A 57 -2.25 -10.69 -8.54
C CYS A 57 -1.13 -9.76 -8.07
N PHE A 58 -0.43 -10.16 -7.01
CA PHE A 58 0.76 -9.48 -6.50
C PHE A 58 1.95 -10.42 -6.50
N ARG A 59 3.17 -9.88 -6.56
CA ARG A 59 4.37 -10.71 -6.61
C ARG A 59 4.57 -11.47 -5.30
N ALA A 60 4.54 -12.79 -5.37
CA ALA A 60 4.78 -13.67 -4.24
C ALA A 60 6.28 -13.62 -3.89
N ARG A 61 6.64 -12.81 -2.90
CA ARG A 61 7.97 -12.90 -2.31
C ARG A 61 7.94 -14.01 -1.26
N ALA A 62 8.93 -14.89 -1.29
CA ALA A 62 9.19 -15.74 -0.15
C ALA A 62 9.47 -14.79 1.03
N ARG A 63 8.52 -14.68 1.96
CA ARG A 63 8.83 -14.14 3.28
C ARG A 63 9.90 -15.10 3.78
N ALA A 64 11.15 -14.64 3.87
CA ALA A 64 12.16 -15.38 4.60
C ALA A 64 11.53 -15.56 5.98
N ALA A 65 11.04 -16.77 6.27
CA ALA A 65 10.57 -17.07 7.59
C ALA A 65 11.74 -16.74 8.50
N SER A 66 11.51 -15.85 9.47
CA SER A 66 12.50 -15.51 10.48
C SER A 66 12.69 -16.77 11.33
N SER A 67 13.51 -17.70 10.81
CA SER A 67 13.84 -18.96 11.40
C SER A 67 15.35 -19.14 11.28
N LEU A 68 16.11 -18.29 11.98
CA LEU A 68 17.48 -18.55 12.43
C LEU A 68 18.45 -19.26 11.44
N THR A 69 18.29 -19.12 10.13
CA THR A 69 19.22 -19.64 9.13
C THR A 69 20.11 -18.50 8.71
N LEU A 70 21.32 -18.48 9.28
CA LEU A 70 22.44 -17.67 8.82
C LEU A 70 22.57 -17.83 7.30
N SER A 71 22.28 -16.76 6.56
CA SER A 71 22.51 -16.70 5.12
C SER A 71 24.02 -16.73 4.86
N VAL A 72 24.52 -17.86 4.38
CA VAL A 72 25.82 -18.01 3.72
C VAL A 72 25.69 -17.40 2.32
N ASP A 73 25.64 -16.08 2.26
CA ASP A 73 26.10 -15.22 1.16
C ASP A 73 25.88 -13.79 1.63
N GLY A 74 26.96 -13.01 1.73
CA GLY A 74 27.04 -11.72 2.43
C GLY A 74 26.28 -10.56 1.78
N ARG A 75 25.00 -10.75 1.45
CA ARG A 75 24.06 -9.65 1.17
C ARG A 75 23.25 -9.39 2.42
N GLU A 76 23.84 -8.58 3.29
CA GLU A 76 23.20 -7.95 4.44
C GLU A 76 21.83 -7.41 4.00
N GLN A 77 20.75 -7.86 4.65
CA GLN A 77 19.40 -7.37 4.35
C GLN A 77 19.29 -5.95 4.90
N LYS A 78 19.70 -4.96 4.10
CA LYS A 78 19.62 -3.54 4.46
C LYS A 78 18.17 -3.18 4.75
N LYS A 79 17.87 -2.81 6.00
CA LYS A 79 16.56 -2.28 6.40
C LYS A 79 16.23 -1.05 5.55
N PRO A 80 14.97 -0.88 5.09
CA PRO A 80 14.56 0.33 4.36
C PRO A 80 14.90 1.57 5.20
N SER A 81 15.65 2.47 4.58
CA SER A 81 16.35 3.57 5.23
C SER A 81 15.90 4.94 4.72
N THR A 82 15.36 5.03 3.50
CA THR A 82 14.79 6.28 2.98
C THR A 82 13.27 6.28 3.09
N PRO A 83 12.60 7.45 3.12
CA PRO A 83 11.14 7.51 3.15
C PRO A 83 10.48 6.77 1.98
N ASP A 84 11.06 6.84 0.77
CA ASP A 84 10.58 6.09 -0.40
C ASP A 84 10.77 4.57 -0.22
N GLU A 85 11.91 4.13 0.34
CA GLU A 85 12.14 2.72 0.65
C GLU A 85 11.14 2.19 1.70
N MET A 86 10.84 2.99 2.73
CA MET A 86 9.87 2.64 3.77
C MET A 86 8.45 2.56 3.19
N PHE A 87 8.05 3.55 2.38
CA PHE A 87 6.76 3.56 1.72
C PHE A 87 6.61 2.35 0.78
N MET A 88 7.60 2.11 -0.07
CA MET A 88 7.63 0.95 -0.97
C MET A 88 7.58 -0.37 -0.21
N ALA A 89 8.36 -0.51 0.87
CA ALA A 89 8.36 -1.72 1.71
C ALA A 89 6.97 -2.01 2.28
N CYS A 90 6.29 -1.00 2.83
CA CYS A 90 4.93 -1.16 3.32
C CYS A 90 3.95 -1.59 2.20
N CYS A 91 4.05 -1.00 1.00
CA CYS A 91 3.20 -1.41 -0.12
C CYS A 91 3.38 -2.88 -0.51
N ILE A 92 4.64 -3.36 -0.49
CA ILE A 92 4.96 -4.77 -0.76
C ILE A 92 4.39 -5.65 0.34
N ASP A 93 4.53 -5.27 1.61
CA ASP A 93 4.05 -6.04 2.76
C ASP A 93 2.52 -6.17 2.80
N ARG A 94 1.82 -5.15 2.29
CA ARG A 94 0.37 -5.15 2.09
C ARG A 94 -0.07 -5.84 0.80
N ASN A 95 0.85 -6.48 0.09
CA ASN A 95 0.59 -7.29 -1.11
C ASN A 95 -0.10 -6.47 -2.22
N LEU A 96 0.31 -5.22 -2.41
CA LEU A 96 -0.17 -4.42 -3.52
C LEU A 96 0.36 -4.97 -4.86
N PRO A 97 -0.45 -4.96 -5.94
CA PRO A 97 -0.01 -5.42 -7.25
C PRO A 97 1.02 -4.44 -7.85
N ASP A 98 1.82 -4.91 -8.80
CA ASP A 98 2.89 -4.11 -9.41
C ASP A 98 2.40 -2.82 -10.06
N SER A 99 1.16 -2.80 -10.56
CA SER A 99 0.49 -1.60 -11.08
C SER A 99 0.33 -0.50 -10.04
N CYS A 100 0.24 -0.86 -8.75
CA CYS A 100 0.21 0.06 -7.63
C CYS A 100 1.61 0.35 -7.08
N LEU A 101 2.53 -0.62 -7.11
CA LEU A 101 3.90 -0.42 -6.63
C LEU A 101 4.62 0.70 -7.37
N ASN A 102 4.35 0.92 -8.66
CA ASN A 102 4.90 2.04 -9.41
C ASN A 102 4.46 3.44 -8.90
N LYS A 103 3.52 3.47 -7.94
CA LYS A 103 3.04 4.68 -7.26
C LYS A 103 3.58 4.81 -5.84
N CYS A 104 4.18 3.77 -5.27
CA CYS A 104 4.65 3.73 -3.88
C CYS A 104 6.00 4.44 -3.66
N SER A 105 6.08 5.67 -4.14
CA SER A 105 7.13 6.63 -3.81
C SER A 105 6.48 8.01 -3.71
N PHE A 106 7.06 8.89 -2.90
CA PHE A 106 6.57 10.26 -2.73
C PHE A 106 6.65 11.10 -4.01
N ARG A 107 7.46 10.68 -4.98
CA ARG A 107 7.53 11.31 -6.31
C ARG A 107 6.39 10.87 -7.24
N THR A 108 6.01 9.60 -7.20
CA THR A 108 5.02 9.01 -8.12
C THR A 108 3.61 9.02 -7.55
N TYR A 109 3.48 9.03 -6.23
CA TYR A 109 2.21 9.17 -5.53
C TYR A 109 1.76 10.62 -5.63
N THR A 110 0.93 10.93 -6.64
CA THR A 110 0.51 12.29 -6.99
C THR A 110 -1.00 12.37 -7.14
N LYS A 111 -1.55 13.60 -7.11
CA LYS A 111 -2.96 13.85 -7.44
C LYS A 111 -3.34 13.25 -8.80
N ALA A 112 -2.50 13.41 -9.82
CA ALA A 112 -2.77 12.91 -11.16
C ALA A 112 -2.84 11.37 -11.19
N ALA A 113 -1.94 10.68 -10.48
CA ALA A 113 -1.96 9.23 -10.36
C ALA A 113 -3.26 8.75 -9.68
N LEU A 114 -3.67 9.38 -8.58
CA LEU A 114 -4.92 9.05 -7.89
C LEU A 114 -6.16 9.36 -8.75
N GLN A 115 -6.16 10.45 -9.50
CA GLN A 115 -7.25 10.76 -10.44
C GLN A 115 -7.33 9.71 -11.56
N ALA A 116 -6.20 9.28 -12.11
CA ALA A 116 -6.18 8.21 -13.12
C ALA A 116 -6.74 6.89 -12.57
N MET A 117 -6.39 6.53 -11.32
CA MET A 117 -6.96 5.37 -10.63
C MET A 117 -8.47 5.50 -10.42
N TYR A 118 -8.92 6.68 -9.98
CA TYR A 118 -10.33 6.98 -9.74
C TYR A 118 -11.17 6.81 -11.02
N PHE A 119 -10.70 7.40 -12.13
CA PHE A 119 -11.36 7.29 -13.43
C PHE A 119 -11.10 5.97 -14.16
N LYS A 120 -10.45 4.99 -13.49
CA LYS A 120 -10.09 3.69 -14.06
C LYS A 120 -9.25 3.78 -15.34
N GLN A 121 -8.50 4.86 -15.48
CA GLN A 121 -7.50 5.06 -16.53
C GLN A 121 -6.16 4.43 -16.13
N ASP A 122 -6.01 4.03 -14.87
CA ASP A 122 -4.86 3.32 -14.33
C ASP A 122 -5.18 1.85 -14.04
N ALA A 123 -4.19 0.98 -14.18
CA ALA A 123 -4.31 -0.44 -13.88
C ALA A 123 -4.31 -0.75 -12.36
N CYS A 124 -3.87 0.19 -11.52
CA CYS A 124 -4.03 0.11 -10.08
C CYS A 124 -5.46 0.51 -9.70
N PRO A 125 -6.24 -0.38 -9.05
CA PRO A 125 -7.61 -0.06 -8.67
C PRO A 125 -7.66 0.98 -7.56
N MET A 126 -8.68 1.86 -7.58
CA MET A 126 -8.84 2.93 -6.59
C MET A 126 -8.93 2.41 -5.14
N GLN A 127 -9.41 1.20 -4.93
CA GLN A 127 -9.50 0.55 -3.62
C GLN A 127 -8.11 0.39 -2.95
N ALA A 128 -7.04 0.25 -3.73
CA ALA A 128 -5.67 0.16 -3.21
C ALA A 128 -5.14 1.50 -2.68
N ALA A 129 -5.77 2.64 -3.00
CA ALA A 129 -5.30 3.94 -2.56
C ALA A 129 -5.40 4.13 -1.03
N ALA A 130 -6.32 3.45 -0.34
CA ALA A 130 -6.37 3.48 1.12
C ALA A 130 -5.11 2.85 1.75
N ASP A 131 -4.66 1.71 1.23
CA ASP A 131 -3.43 1.06 1.70
C ASP A 131 -2.18 1.85 1.30
N MET A 132 -2.16 2.47 0.10
CA MET A 132 -1.05 3.36 -0.29
C MET A 132 -0.98 4.61 0.60
N GLN A 133 -2.12 5.23 0.92
CA GLN A 133 -2.17 6.37 1.83
C GLN A 133 -1.70 5.98 3.23
N PHE A 134 -2.15 4.83 3.74
CA PHE A 134 -1.71 4.27 5.02
C PHE A 134 -0.19 4.08 5.04
N CYS A 135 0.37 3.50 3.98
CA CYS A 135 1.79 3.25 3.85
C CYS A 135 2.62 4.55 3.73
N ALA A 136 2.14 5.54 2.97
CA ALA A 136 2.81 6.84 2.89
C ALA A 136 2.85 7.53 4.26
N ALA A 137 1.77 7.47 5.02
CA ALA A 137 1.65 8.07 6.35
C ALA A 137 2.21 7.19 7.49
N GLN A 138 2.70 5.98 7.18
CA GLN A 138 3.23 4.98 8.12
C GLN A 138 2.27 4.62 9.26
N GLY A 139 0.95 4.68 9.01
CA GLY A 139 -0.06 4.36 10.00
C GLY A 139 -0.17 5.34 11.17
N ARG A 140 0.25 6.60 10.99
CA ARG A 140 0.30 7.63 12.05
C ARG A 140 -0.74 8.73 11.83
N ASP A 141 -0.89 9.56 12.86
CA ASP A 141 -1.75 10.75 12.83
C ASP A 141 -0.93 12.00 12.48
N HIS A 142 -1.25 12.63 11.35
CA HIS A 142 -0.62 13.86 10.85
C HIS A 142 -1.56 15.07 10.87
N THR A 143 -2.69 14.98 11.58
CA THR A 143 -3.73 16.03 11.58
C THR A 143 -3.19 17.41 11.97
N GLU A 144 -2.27 17.50 12.93
CA GLU A 144 -1.65 18.78 13.31
C GLU A 144 -0.85 19.40 12.16
N CYS A 145 -0.01 18.61 11.48
CA CYS A 145 0.75 19.08 10.33
C CYS A 145 -0.18 19.47 9.17
N CYS A 146 -1.18 18.66 8.89
CA CYS A 146 -2.17 18.93 7.84
C CYS A 146 -2.98 20.20 8.10
N ALA A 147 -3.37 20.46 9.34
CA ALA A 147 -4.10 21.67 9.72
C ALA A 147 -3.23 22.91 9.45
N ARG A 148 -1.96 22.89 9.86
CA ARG A 148 -1.01 23.99 9.61
C ARG A 148 -0.72 24.20 8.12
N ASN A 149 -0.71 23.12 7.33
CA ASN A 149 -0.46 23.17 5.89
C ASN A 149 -1.75 23.36 5.05
N GLY A 150 -2.84 23.80 5.69
CA GLY A 150 -4.03 24.27 4.99
C GLY A 150 -4.83 23.18 4.28
N VAL A 151 -4.74 21.92 4.70
CA VAL A 151 -5.53 20.82 4.12
C VAL A 151 -7.04 21.03 4.34
N THR A 152 -7.42 21.78 5.38
CA THR A 152 -8.80 22.20 5.65
C THR A 152 -9.31 23.35 4.76
N THR A 153 -8.46 23.94 3.91
CA THR A 153 -8.83 25.10 3.07
C THR A 153 -9.49 24.70 1.74
N THR A 154 -9.69 23.41 1.50
CA THR A 154 -10.39 22.90 0.32
C THR A 154 -11.90 23.11 0.45
N LEU A 155 -12.63 22.90 -0.65
CA LEU A 155 -14.09 22.95 -0.65
C LEU A 155 -14.73 21.94 0.33
N ALA A 156 -14.06 20.81 0.59
CA ALA A 156 -14.52 19.79 1.53
C ALA A 156 -14.16 20.09 3.00
N GLY A 157 -13.38 21.14 3.26
CA GLY A 157 -13.10 21.63 4.60
C GLY A 157 -12.41 20.59 5.50
N TYR A 158 -12.91 20.47 6.73
CA TYR A 158 -12.38 19.53 7.73
C TYR A 158 -12.55 18.05 7.37
N LYS A 159 -13.42 17.71 6.41
CA LYS A 159 -13.54 16.31 5.95
C LYS A 159 -12.19 15.77 5.46
N CYS A 160 -11.33 16.62 4.92
CA CYS A 160 -10.03 16.21 4.42
C CYS A 160 -9.03 15.80 5.51
N MET A 161 -9.29 16.13 6.78
CA MET A 161 -8.47 15.65 7.91
C MET A 161 -8.50 14.12 8.03
N THR A 162 -9.55 13.48 7.50
CA THR A 162 -9.67 12.02 7.49
C THR A 162 -8.52 11.32 6.78
N PHE A 163 -7.86 11.98 5.83
CA PHE A 163 -6.70 11.44 5.11
C PHE A 163 -5.37 11.69 5.81
N CYS A 164 -5.37 12.52 6.86
CA CYS A 164 -4.19 12.86 7.64
C CYS A 164 -4.05 11.94 8.86
N ASP A 165 -5.16 11.47 9.41
CA ASP A 165 -5.16 10.40 10.40
C ASP A 165 -5.20 9.05 9.69
N GLN A 166 -4.06 8.36 9.65
CA GLN A 166 -3.94 7.05 9.01
C GLN A 166 -3.72 5.93 10.05
N ARG A 167 -4.08 6.15 11.31
CA ARG A 167 -4.04 5.09 12.31
C ARG A 167 -4.93 3.91 11.91
N PRO A 168 -4.53 2.66 12.18
CA PRO A 168 -5.37 1.50 11.92
C PRO A 168 -6.76 1.65 12.55
N GLY A 169 -7.80 1.26 11.81
CA GLY A 169 -9.20 1.35 12.26
C GLY A 169 -9.98 2.53 11.67
N ASN A 170 -9.30 3.52 11.07
CA ASN A 170 -9.96 4.59 10.31
C ASN A 170 -9.82 4.35 8.80
N VAL A 171 -10.63 3.44 8.24
CA VAL A 171 -10.63 3.17 6.79
C VAL A 171 -11.55 4.17 6.09
N THR A 172 -10.97 5.12 5.40
CA THR A 172 -11.72 6.13 4.65
C THR A 172 -12.15 5.57 3.30
N GLN A 173 -13.45 5.58 3.01
CA GLN A 173 -13.93 5.23 1.68
C GLN A 173 -13.66 6.39 0.72
N LEU A 174 -12.88 6.11 -0.33
CA LEU A 174 -12.42 7.08 -1.31
C LEU A 174 -13.52 7.31 -2.37
N ASP A 175 -14.57 8.01 -1.98
CA ASP A 175 -15.67 8.40 -2.87
C ASP A 175 -15.47 9.78 -3.53
N LEU A 176 -16.41 10.19 -4.39
CA LEU A 176 -16.38 11.48 -5.10
C LEU A 176 -16.35 12.69 -4.17
N THR A 177 -16.91 12.60 -2.97
CA THR A 177 -17.04 13.73 -2.03
C THR A 177 -15.68 14.18 -1.51
N TYR A 178 -14.67 13.32 -1.60
CA TYR A 178 -13.30 13.59 -1.17
C TYR A 178 -12.38 14.10 -2.29
N LEU A 179 -12.84 14.19 -3.54
CA LEU A 179 -12.01 14.68 -4.65
C LEU A 179 -11.44 16.08 -4.40
N ALA A 180 -12.22 16.97 -3.76
CA ALA A 180 -11.75 18.30 -3.38
C ALA A 180 -10.58 18.26 -2.38
N CYS A 181 -10.43 17.21 -1.58
CA CYS A 181 -9.29 17.05 -0.68
C CYS A 181 -7.98 16.87 -1.45
N TYR A 182 -8.02 16.31 -2.66
CA TYR A 182 -6.82 16.11 -3.47
C TYR A 182 -6.22 17.41 -4.00
N ASP A 183 -6.93 18.54 -3.95
CA ASP A 183 -6.34 19.86 -4.26
C ASP A 183 -5.21 20.24 -3.29
N ARG A 184 -5.22 19.67 -2.08
CA ARG A 184 -4.15 19.83 -1.09
C ARG A 184 -3.31 18.57 -0.90
N PHE A 185 -3.37 17.62 -1.83
CA PHE A 185 -2.69 16.33 -1.73
C PHE A 185 -1.18 16.46 -1.51
N GLU A 186 -0.50 17.36 -2.22
CA GLU A 186 0.94 17.58 -2.05
C GLU A 186 1.28 18.10 -0.64
N ASN A 187 0.41 18.91 -0.03
CA ASN A 187 0.60 19.41 1.33
C ASN A 187 0.45 18.28 2.37
N MET A 188 -0.48 17.36 2.14
CA MET A 188 -0.65 16.17 2.97
C MET A 188 0.59 15.26 2.85
N LYS A 189 1.01 14.99 1.61
CA LYS A 189 2.17 14.15 1.30
C LYS A 189 3.48 14.73 1.87
N ALA A 190 3.64 16.05 1.88
CA ALA A 190 4.79 16.71 2.50
C ALA A 190 4.86 16.42 4.00
N CYS A 191 3.74 16.46 4.73
CA CYS A 191 3.71 16.10 6.15
C CYS A 191 4.22 14.67 6.40
N PHE A 192 3.77 13.72 5.59
CA PHE A 192 4.18 12.33 5.68
C PHE A 192 5.68 12.14 5.42
N TRP A 193 6.20 12.79 4.35
CA TRP A 193 7.62 12.75 4.01
C TRP A 193 8.49 13.30 5.14
N HIS A 194 8.16 14.50 5.65
CA HIS A 194 8.95 15.17 6.68
C HIS A 194 9.01 14.36 7.98
N ASN A 195 7.91 13.74 8.39
CA ASN A 195 7.91 12.85 9.56
C ASN A 195 8.87 11.68 9.36
N LEU A 196 8.85 11.03 8.19
CA LEU A 196 9.76 9.94 7.88
C LEU A 196 11.23 10.37 7.81
N SER A 197 11.52 11.51 7.20
CA SER A 197 12.89 12.03 7.14
C SER A 197 13.47 12.30 8.52
N GLN A 198 12.69 12.88 9.43
CA GLN A 198 13.14 13.13 10.81
C GLN A 198 13.43 11.84 11.58
N GLU A 199 12.65 10.78 11.36
CA GLU A 199 12.89 9.47 12.00
C GLU A 199 14.18 8.80 11.52
N VAL A 200 14.52 9.00 10.25
CA VAL A 200 15.77 8.50 9.68
C VAL A 200 16.97 9.26 10.26
N GLU A 201 16.87 10.58 10.40
CA GLU A 201 17.92 11.41 11.00
C GLU A 201 18.12 11.13 12.50
N GLN A 202 17.06 10.73 13.20
CA GLN A 202 17.08 10.43 14.64
C GLN A 202 17.38 8.96 14.96
N ALA A 203 17.51 8.09 13.95
CA ALA A 203 17.91 6.70 14.16
C ALA A 203 19.35 6.69 14.71
N PRO A 204 19.59 6.17 15.94
CA PRO A 204 20.92 6.11 16.49
C PRO A 204 21.83 5.28 15.59
N ILE A 205 23.03 5.79 15.34
CA ILE A 205 24.15 5.04 14.75
C ILE A 205 24.53 3.95 15.77
N SER A 206 23.83 2.82 15.79
CA SER A 206 24.16 1.68 16.65
C SER A 206 24.65 0.49 15.85
N SER A 207 25.54 0.75 14.88
CA SER A 207 26.26 -0.30 14.16
C SER A 207 27.70 0.09 13.83
N GLN A 208 28.29 1.02 14.58
CA GLN A 208 29.72 1.29 14.54
C GLN A 208 30.22 1.41 15.97
N GLU A 209 30.66 0.29 16.53
CA GLU A 209 31.60 0.18 17.66
C GLU A 209 31.79 -1.31 17.97
N ASP A 210 32.66 -1.98 17.21
CA ASP A 210 33.65 -2.89 17.78
C ASP A 210 34.83 -3.04 16.80
N GLU A 211 35.58 -1.95 16.64
CA GLU A 211 37.01 -2.06 16.36
C GLU A 211 37.71 -1.78 17.68
N THR A 212 37.89 -2.81 18.50
CA THR A 212 38.95 -2.81 19.51
C THR A 212 40.15 -3.60 18.99
N GLU A 213 40.98 -2.86 18.25
CA GLU A 213 42.44 -2.80 18.37
C GLU A 213 43.10 -3.96 19.14
N ASP A 214 43.56 -4.96 18.39
CA ASP A 214 44.47 -6.00 18.88
C ASP A 214 45.84 -5.37 19.16
N THR A 215 46.00 -4.82 20.37
CA THR A 215 47.29 -4.38 20.87
C THR A 215 48.08 -5.59 21.36
N LEU A 216 49.03 -5.95 20.51
CA LEU A 216 50.12 -6.88 20.74
C LEU A 216 50.86 -6.59 22.07
N THR A 217 50.80 -7.53 23.00
CA THR A 217 51.91 -7.78 23.94
C THR A 217 52.19 -9.27 24.01
N GLN A 218 53.35 -9.63 23.45
CA GLN A 218 54.05 -10.89 23.53
C GLN A 218 54.66 -11.05 24.92
N GLU A 219 54.29 -12.08 25.69
CA GLU A 219 55.20 -12.77 26.62
C GLU A 219 54.86 -14.27 26.69
N ASP A 220 55.92 -15.05 26.55
CA ASP A 220 56.06 -16.51 26.50
C ASP A 220 55.47 -17.25 27.71
N GLU A 221 54.93 -18.47 27.50
CA GLU A 221 55.46 -19.75 28.02
C GLU A 221 54.47 -20.93 27.78
N HIS A 222 54.98 -22.04 27.23
CA HIS A 222 54.38 -23.39 27.19
C HIS A 222 54.33 -23.98 28.64
N PRO A 223 53.66 -25.12 29.00
CA PRO A 223 53.23 -26.27 28.18
C PRO A 223 51.91 -27.01 28.60
N HIS A 224 51.60 -28.08 27.84
CA HIS A 224 50.83 -29.29 28.20
C HIS A 224 49.33 -29.44 27.84
N LEU A 225 49.13 -29.95 26.62
CA LEU A 225 48.44 -31.22 26.27
C LEU A 225 47.57 -31.90 27.35
N ARG A 226 46.24 -31.93 27.15
CA ARG A 226 45.37 -33.08 27.45
C ARG A 226 44.18 -33.16 26.49
N VAL A 227 44.15 -34.21 25.68
CA VAL A 227 43.00 -34.67 24.91
C VAL A 227 42.09 -35.49 25.84
N GLY A 228 40.81 -35.12 25.91
CA GLY A 228 39.78 -35.88 26.61
C GLY A 228 38.54 -36.04 25.74
N GLY A 229 38.50 -37.11 24.94
CA GLY A 229 37.33 -37.50 24.17
C GLY A 229 36.29 -38.20 25.05
N SER A 230 35.01 -37.84 24.88
CA SER A 230 33.89 -38.61 25.40
C SER A 230 32.92 -38.90 24.26
N ALA A 231 33.03 -40.11 23.71
CA ALA A 231 32.11 -40.66 22.73
C ALA A 231 30.82 -41.12 23.42
N ARG A 232 29.66 -40.67 22.95
CA ARG A 232 28.35 -41.22 23.32
C ARG A 232 27.87 -42.16 22.22
N THR A 233 27.78 -43.45 22.55
CA THR A 233 27.21 -44.52 21.72
C THR A 233 25.69 -44.45 21.70
N PHE A 234 25.10 -44.32 20.51
CA PHE A 234 23.65 -44.47 20.31
C PHE A 234 23.33 -45.93 19.98
N ARG A 235 22.49 -46.56 20.79
CA ARG A 235 21.95 -47.90 20.57
C ARG A 235 20.60 -47.77 19.86
N ALA A 236 20.56 -48.14 18.58
CA ALA A 236 19.32 -48.23 17.81
C ALA A 236 18.46 -49.40 18.30
N LYS A 237 17.14 -49.17 18.39
CA LYS A 237 16.13 -50.16 18.78
C LYS A 237 15.35 -50.52 17.50
N THR A 238 15.49 -51.75 17.05
CA THR A 238 14.72 -52.34 15.96
C THR A 238 13.27 -52.54 16.39
N PHE A 239 12.34 -52.28 15.47
CA PHE A 239 10.96 -52.76 15.53
C PHE A 239 10.71 -53.64 14.31
N ASN A 240 9.98 -54.72 14.59
CA ASN A 240 9.75 -55.92 13.79
C ASN A 240 8.85 -55.69 12.57
#